data_AF-A0AAV8U7N9-F1
#
_entry.id   AF-A0AAV8U7N9-F1
#
_cell.length_a   1.000
_cell.length_b   1.000
_cell.length_c   1.000
_cell.angle_alpha   90.00
_cell.angle_beta   90.00
_cell.angle_gamma   90.00
#
_symmetry.space_group_name_H-M   'P 1'
#
loop_
_entity.id
_entity.type
_entity.pdbx_description
1 polymer ?
#
loop_
_entity_poly.entity_id
_entity_poly.type
_entity_poly.pdbx_seq_one_letter_code
_entity_poly.pdbx_strand_id
1 'polypeptide(L)'
;MATVSSSFVNVFKFLLLPPLLWLSRSSSFFLRFRKSFLGKQIRRVEASRNMLKRVHSRCFCSVTAKPWLFVGLGNPGEKYKGTRHNVGFQMIDAFAESQQILINRIHCKAIFGQGFVGDTPVLLAKPQTYMNLSGESVGPLAAYYKLPLSRVVVIHDDMTLPCGVLRIQPKGGHGSHNGLKSVILHFRGNREFNRLRIGIGRPPGQMDPKAFLLQMFNATAQEKHYQRGLLLG
;
A
#
# COMPACT_ATOMS: atom_id res chain seq x y z
N MET A 1 -5.96 13.78 22.76
CA MET A 1 -6.09 12.53 21.98
C MET A 1 -6.54 12.90 20.58
N ALA A 2 -5.73 12.64 19.54
CA ALA A 2 -6.11 13.01 18.18
C ALA A 2 -7.12 12.00 17.63
N THR A 3 -8.32 12.45 17.31
CA THR A 3 -9.36 11.66 16.66
C THR A 3 -8.88 11.26 15.26
N VAL A 4 -8.44 10.02 15.12
CA VAL A 4 -8.14 9.42 13.82
C VAL A 4 -9.46 9.34 13.05
N SER A 5 -9.58 10.07 11.94
CA SER A 5 -10.81 10.11 11.13
C SER A 5 -11.27 8.70 10.77
N SER A 6 -12.57 8.42 10.85
CA SER A 6 -13.16 7.13 10.44
C SER A 6 -12.76 6.71 9.02
N SER A 7 -12.54 7.68 8.13
CA SER A 7 -12.01 7.45 6.78
C SER A 7 -10.58 6.90 6.79
N PHE A 8 -9.71 7.39 7.68
CA PHE A 8 -8.36 6.84 7.84
C PHE A 8 -8.42 5.40 8.35
N VAL A 9 -9.21 5.13 9.40
CA VAL A 9 -9.33 3.78 9.96
C VAL A 9 -9.91 2.80 8.93
N ASN A 10 -10.88 3.22 8.12
CA ASN A 10 -11.46 2.37 7.08
C ASN A 10 -10.44 2.06 5.97
N VAL A 11 -9.71 3.05 5.46
CA VAL A 11 -8.69 2.79 4.42
C VAL A 11 -7.55 1.93 4.98
N PHE A 12 -7.16 2.11 6.24
CA PHE A 12 -6.12 1.31 6.87
C PHE A 12 -6.57 -0.10 7.26
N LYS A 13 -7.86 -0.32 7.58
CA LYS A 13 -8.41 -1.68 7.75
C LYS A 13 -8.19 -2.52 6.51
N PHE A 14 -8.40 -1.97 5.32
CA PHE A 14 -8.12 -2.67 4.05
C PHE A 14 -6.63 -2.89 3.78
N LEU A 15 -5.75 -2.10 4.40
CA LEU A 15 -4.30 -2.27 4.31
C LEU A 15 -3.77 -3.40 5.22
N LEU A 16 -4.53 -3.78 6.25
CA LEU A 16 -4.14 -4.73 7.30
C LEU A 16 -4.97 -6.02 7.31
N LEU A 17 -6.11 -6.06 6.62
CA LEU A 17 -6.94 -7.26 6.50
C LEU A 17 -6.59 -8.00 5.21
N PRO A 18 -6.16 -9.27 5.27
CA PRO A 18 -6.01 -10.08 4.08
C PRO A 18 -7.37 -10.23 3.37
N PRO A 19 -7.43 -10.17 2.03
CA PRO A 19 -8.64 -10.59 1.32
C PRO A 19 -8.90 -12.06 1.66
N LEU A 20 -10.11 -12.35 2.13
CA LEU A 20 -10.57 -13.66 2.62
C LEU A 20 -10.73 -14.73 1.52
N LEU A 21 -9.81 -14.74 0.54
CA LEU A 21 -9.77 -15.62 -0.62
C LEU A 21 -8.34 -16.13 -0.83
N TRP A 22 -7.75 -16.72 0.22
CA TRP A 22 -6.54 -17.52 0.12
C TRP A 22 -6.76 -18.87 0.80
N LEU A 23 -7.46 -19.76 0.11
CA LEU A 23 -7.39 -21.20 0.37
C LEU A 23 -7.13 -21.93 -0.96
N SER A 24 -5.94 -22.55 -1.00
CA SER A 24 -5.60 -23.77 -1.75
C SER A 24 -5.52 -23.69 -3.29
N ARG A 25 -4.28 -23.52 -3.79
CA ARG A 25 -3.77 -24.34 -4.90
C ARG A 25 -2.72 -25.29 -4.35
N SER A 26 -3.10 -26.55 -4.14
CA SER A 26 -2.37 -27.76 -4.55
C SER A 26 -2.74 -28.95 -3.66
N SER A 27 -3.62 -29.81 -4.15
CA SER A 27 -3.64 -31.24 -3.87
C SER A 27 -4.67 -31.88 -4.79
N SER A 28 -4.22 -32.86 -5.57
CA SER A 28 -4.98 -33.59 -6.59
C SER A 28 -6.04 -34.54 -6.00
N PHE A 29 -6.81 -34.07 -5.02
CA PHE A 29 -7.79 -34.88 -4.29
C PHE A 29 -9.23 -34.33 -4.38
N PHE A 30 -9.45 -33.15 -4.98
CA PHE A 30 -10.78 -32.51 -5.06
C PHE A 30 -11.30 -32.30 -6.48
N LEU A 31 -10.91 -33.16 -7.43
CA LEU A 31 -11.45 -33.16 -8.80
C LEU A 31 -12.62 -34.13 -9.01
N ARG A 32 -13.17 -34.74 -7.94
CA ARG A 32 -14.20 -35.79 -8.07
C ARG A 32 -15.53 -35.56 -7.34
N PHE A 33 -15.74 -34.39 -6.74
CA PHE A 33 -17.01 -34.09 -6.05
C PHE A 33 -17.73 -32.81 -6.51
N ARG A 34 -17.35 -32.27 -7.68
CA ARG A 34 -17.96 -31.05 -8.24
C ARG A 34 -18.60 -31.24 -9.62
N LYS A 35 -19.00 -32.47 -9.95
CA LYS A 35 -19.72 -32.83 -11.19
C LYS A 35 -21.16 -33.30 -10.98
N SER A 36 -21.72 -33.12 -9.79
CA SER A 36 -23.13 -33.41 -9.54
C SER A 36 -23.70 -32.39 -8.57
N PHE A 37 -23.85 -31.14 -9.03
CA PHE A 37 -24.85 -30.17 -8.53
C PHE A 37 -24.84 -28.88 -9.36
N LEU A 38 -24.76 -29.00 -10.69
CA LEU A 38 -25.11 -27.93 -11.62
C LEU A 38 -26.21 -28.46 -12.54
N GLY A 39 -27.45 -28.29 -12.10
CA GLY A 39 -28.62 -28.64 -12.86
C GLY A 39 -29.87 -28.13 -12.15
N LYS A 40 -30.51 -27.12 -12.76
CA LYS A 40 -31.78 -26.47 -12.35
C LYS A 40 -31.68 -25.32 -11.34
N GLN A 41 -31.36 -24.12 -11.84
CA GLN A 41 -32.28 -22.95 -11.76
C GLN A 41 -31.69 -21.77 -12.55
N ILE A 42 -31.91 -21.81 -13.86
CA ILE A 42 -31.80 -20.64 -14.75
C ILE A 42 -33.19 -20.48 -15.35
N ARG A 43 -33.96 -19.49 -14.87
CA ARG A 43 -35.11 -18.85 -15.54
C ARG A 43 -35.57 -17.67 -14.67
N ARG A 44 -35.71 -16.49 -15.31
CA ARG A 44 -36.07 -15.16 -14.75
C ARG A 44 -34.95 -14.58 -13.86
N VAL A 45 -34.17 -13.58 -14.26
CA VAL A 45 -34.56 -12.25 -14.75
C VAL A 45 -33.48 -11.74 -15.73
N GLU A 46 -33.68 -11.98 -17.03
CA GLU A 46 -32.98 -11.29 -18.13
C GLU A 46 -33.99 -10.36 -18.80
N ALA A 47 -34.39 -9.31 -18.07
CA ALA A 47 -35.25 -8.25 -18.59
C ALA A 47 -35.12 -6.99 -17.71
N SER A 48 -33.93 -6.39 -17.68
CA SER A 48 -33.72 -4.97 -17.29
C SER A 48 -32.35 -4.46 -17.73
N ARG A 49 -31.81 -4.99 -18.82
CA ARG A 49 -30.49 -4.64 -19.35
C ARG A 49 -30.48 -3.38 -20.23
N ASN A 50 -31.54 -2.58 -20.27
CA ASN A 50 -31.60 -1.38 -21.14
C ASN A 50 -32.47 -0.21 -20.64
N MET A 51 -32.60 0.00 -19.32
CA MET A 51 -33.37 1.15 -18.82
C MET A 51 -32.83 1.74 -17.50
N LEU A 52 -31.56 2.14 -17.49
CA LEU A 52 -31.01 3.11 -16.52
C LEU A 52 -30.04 4.10 -17.20
N LYS A 53 -30.35 4.47 -18.45
CA LYS A 53 -29.93 5.74 -19.04
C LYS A 53 -31.09 6.73 -18.88
N ARG A 54 -31.26 7.34 -17.70
CA ARG A 54 -31.80 8.70 -17.52
C ARG A 54 -31.95 9.07 -16.04
N VAL A 55 -31.35 10.21 -15.74
CA VAL A 55 -31.74 11.19 -14.71
C VAL A 55 -31.80 10.67 -13.27
N HIS A 56 -30.68 10.80 -12.59
CA HIS A 56 -30.67 11.59 -11.35
C HIS A 56 -29.54 12.60 -11.44
N SER A 57 -29.85 13.74 -12.04
CA SER A 57 -29.29 15.04 -11.67
C SER A 57 -29.59 15.29 -10.19
N ARG A 58 -28.86 14.60 -9.31
CA ARG A 58 -28.67 15.08 -7.96
C ARG A 58 -27.52 16.06 -8.03
N CYS A 59 -27.87 17.34 -7.94
CA CYS A 59 -26.95 18.37 -7.50
C CYS A 59 -26.44 17.95 -6.11
N PHE A 60 -25.41 17.11 -6.08
CA PHE A 60 -24.55 17.00 -4.93
C PHE A 60 -23.62 18.19 -5.06
N CYS A 61 -23.70 19.13 -4.11
CA CYS A 61 -22.56 19.95 -3.76
C CYS A 61 -21.37 19.00 -3.62
N SER A 62 -20.53 18.92 -4.65
CA SER A 62 -19.42 17.98 -4.72
C SER A 62 -18.35 18.44 -3.75
N VAL A 63 -18.50 18.08 -2.48
CA VAL A 63 -17.35 17.89 -1.61
C VAL A 63 -16.70 16.59 -2.09
N THR A 64 -15.97 16.66 -3.20
CA THR A 64 -15.13 15.55 -3.64
C THR A 64 -14.16 15.27 -2.50
N ALA A 65 -14.31 14.10 -1.87
CA ALA A 65 -13.41 13.67 -0.82
C ALA A 65 -11.99 13.68 -1.40
N LYS A 66 -11.09 14.48 -0.81
CA LYS A 66 -9.69 14.56 -1.29
C LYS A 66 -9.06 13.16 -1.30
N PRO A 67 -8.25 12.77 -2.28
CA PRO A 67 -7.68 11.45 -2.26
C PRO A 67 -6.72 11.23 -1.08
N TRP A 68 -6.52 9.98 -0.70
CA TRP A 68 -5.36 9.57 0.10
C TRP A 68 -4.18 9.26 -0.82
N LEU A 69 -2.98 9.64 -0.41
CA LEU A 69 -1.75 9.31 -1.13
C LEU A 69 -0.93 8.29 -0.34
N PHE A 70 -0.78 7.09 -0.89
CA PHE A 70 0.10 6.05 -0.38
C PHE A 70 1.38 6.04 -1.20
N VAL A 71 2.51 6.25 -0.54
CA VAL A 71 3.83 6.23 -1.16
C VAL A 71 4.65 5.11 -0.56
N GLY A 72 5.06 4.14 -1.38
CA GLY A 72 6.04 3.14 -1.00
C GLY A 72 7.43 3.67 -1.27
N LEU A 73 8.32 3.66 -0.28
CA LEU A 73 9.73 3.97 -0.49
C LEU A 73 10.51 2.73 -0.96
N GLY A 74 11.52 2.95 -1.79
CA GLY A 74 12.35 1.91 -2.38
C GLY A 74 13.33 2.49 -3.41
N ASN A 75 14.24 1.66 -3.92
CA ASN A 75 15.11 2.00 -5.03
C ASN A 75 14.62 1.35 -6.35
N PRO A 76 14.68 2.06 -7.49
CA PRO A 76 14.29 1.51 -8.79
C PRO A 76 15.36 0.59 -9.37
N GLY A 77 14.91 -0.41 -10.15
CA GLY A 77 15.78 -1.36 -10.86
C GLY A 77 15.77 -2.76 -10.26
N GLU A 78 16.00 -3.77 -11.12
CA GLU A 78 15.84 -5.18 -10.76
C GLU A 78 16.76 -5.61 -9.61
N LYS A 79 17.97 -5.04 -9.51
CA LYS A 79 18.94 -5.34 -8.44
C LYS A 79 18.44 -5.04 -7.03
N TYR A 80 17.43 -4.17 -6.87
CA TYR A 80 16.88 -3.83 -5.56
C TYR A 80 15.55 -4.54 -5.26
N LYS A 81 15.01 -5.28 -6.23
CA LYS A 81 13.78 -6.04 -6.03
C LYS A 81 14.00 -7.10 -4.95
N GLY A 82 13.02 -7.26 -4.06
CA GLY A 82 13.12 -8.21 -2.95
C GLY A 82 14.03 -7.78 -1.80
N THR A 83 14.77 -6.66 -1.92
CA THR A 83 15.62 -6.16 -0.82
C THR A 83 14.78 -5.61 0.34
N ARG A 84 15.35 -5.61 1.56
CA ARG A 84 14.67 -5.08 2.75
C ARG A 84 14.25 -3.62 2.58
N HIS A 85 15.10 -2.81 1.93
CA HIS A 85 14.82 -1.39 1.70
C HIS A 85 13.74 -1.13 0.64
N ASN A 86 13.32 -2.16 -0.10
CA ASN A 86 12.26 -2.08 -1.10
C ASN A 86 10.91 -2.63 -0.59
N VAL A 87 10.78 -2.92 0.72
CA VAL A 87 9.53 -3.41 1.30
C VAL A 87 8.37 -2.43 1.12
N GLY A 88 8.65 -1.12 1.07
CA GLY A 88 7.65 -0.10 0.77
C GLY A 88 7.03 -0.25 -0.62
N PHE A 89 7.86 -0.54 -1.64
CA PHE A 89 7.36 -0.85 -2.99
C PHE A 89 6.53 -2.13 -3.01
N GLN A 90 7.01 -3.19 -2.35
CA GLN A 90 6.29 -4.46 -2.27
C GLN A 90 4.92 -4.29 -1.62
N MET A 91 4.82 -3.47 -0.57
CA MET A 91 3.55 -3.16 0.09
C MET A 91 2.58 -2.42 -0.84
N ILE A 92 3.07 -1.47 -1.63
CA ILE A 92 2.23 -0.76 -2.61
C ILE A 92 1.75 -1.72 -3.70
N ASP A 93 2.62 -2.63 -4.19
CA ASP A 93 2.26 -3.61 -5.20
C ASP A 93 1.19 -4.59 -4.69
N ALA A 94 1.38 -5.14 -3.49
CA ALA A 94 0.39 -6.01 -2.85
C ALA A 94 -0.93 -5.28 -2.59
N PHE A 95 -0.87 -4.02 -2.14
CA PHE A 95 -2.06 -3.22 -1.90
C PHE A 95 -2.81 -2.95 -3.21
N ALA A 96 -2.10 -2.56 -4.27
CA ALA A 96 -2.68 -2.31 -5.58
C ALA A 96 -3.36 -3.55 -6.15
N GLU A 97 -2.72 -4.72 -6.06
CA GLU A 97 -3.29 -5.99 -6.48
C GLU A 97 -4.56 -6.33 -5.70
N SER A 98 -4.54 -6.18 -4.37
CA SER A 98 -5.71 -6.45 -3.52
C SER A 98 -6.92 -5.58 -3.85
N GLN A 99 -6.69 -4.36 -4.31
CA GLN A 99 -7.72 -3.38 -4.66
C GLN A 99 -7.97 -3.30 -6.18
N GLN A 100 -7.32 -4.15 -6.98
CA GLN A 100 -7.40 -4.16 -8.44
C GLN A 100 -7.05 -2.80 -9.08
N ILE A 101 -6.11 -2.07 -8.47
CA ILE A 101 -5.63 -0.77 -8.94
C ILE A 101 -4.42 -0.99 -9.86
N LEU A 102 -4.53 -0.52 -11.10
CA LEU A 102 -3.40 -0.56 -12.04
C LEU A 102 -2.41 0.57 -11.75
N ILE A 103 -1.15 0.21 -11.49
CA ILE A 103 -0.04 1.15 -11.34
C ILE A 103 0.79 1.15 -12.63
N ASN A 104 0.33 1.88 -13.65
CA ASN A 104 0.96 1.92 -14.97
C ASN A 104 1.26 3.33 -15.50
N ARG A 105 0.97 4.38 -14.73
CA ARG A 105 1.21 5.76 -15.14
C ARG A 105 2.56 6.25 -14.63
N ILE A 106 3.20 7.15 -15.35
CA ILE A 106 4.40 7.83 -14.89
C ILE A 106 4.03 9.28 -14.58
N HIS A 107 4.29 9.73 -13.36
CA HIS A 107 4.00 11.10 -12.94
C HIS A 107 4.93 11.53 -11.82
N CYS A 108 5.42 12.78 -11.85
CA CYS A 108 6.35 13.33 -10.83
C CYS A 108 7.50 12.38 -10.46
N LYS A 109 8.18 11.77 -11.45
CA LYS A 109 9.24 10.78 -11.23
C LYS A 109 8.80 9.53 -10.42
N ALA A 110 7.52 9.17 -10.42
CA ALA A 110 6.99 7.95 -9.81
C ALA A 110 6.20 7.12 -10.82
N ILE A 111 6.22 5.79 -10.65
CA ILE A 111 5.19 4.93 -11.22
C ILE A 111 3.99 5.02 -10.28
N PHE A 112 2.82 5.21 -10.85
CA PHE A 112 1.66 5.72 -10.17
C PHE A 112 0.36 5.07 -10.65
N GLY A 113 -0.59 4.92 -9.73
CA GLY A 113 -1.93 4.40 -9.98
C GLY A 113 -2.99 5.19 -9.21
N GLN A 114 -4.21 5.20 -9.73
CA GLN A 114 -5.37 5.81 -9.07
C GLN A 114 -6.48 4.78 -8.98
N GLY A 115 -7.22 4.79 -7.89
CA GLY A 115 -8.37 3.92 -7.71
C GLY A 115 -9.21 4.32 -6.52
N PHE A 116 -10.03 3.38 -6.06
CA PHE A 116 -10.92 3.57 -4.94
C PHE A 116 -10.78 2.40 -3.97
N VAL A 117 -10.88 2.71 -2.68
CA VAL A 117 -11.01 1.74 -1.59
C VAL A 117 -12.36 2.01 -0.95
N GLY A 118 -13.35 1.16 -1.23
CA GLY A 118 -14.76 1.52 -1.02
C GLY A 118 -15.10 2.79 -1.80
N ASP A 119 -15.66 3.80 -1.13
CA ASP A 119 -15.98 5.10 -1.74
C ASP A 119 -14.85 6.14 -1.61
N THR A 120 -13.69 5.75 -1.08
CA THR A 120 -12.59 6.67 -0.82
C THR A 120 -11.59 6.66 -1.98
N PRO A 121 -11.33 7.80 -2.65
CA PRO A 121 -10.33 7.85 -3.71
C PRO A 121 -8.92 7.73 -3.12
N VAL A 122 -8.09 6.91 -3.77
CA VAL A 122 -6.70 6.66 -3.36
C VAL A 122 -5.75 6.78 -4.53
N LEU A 123 -4.54 7.24 -4.23
CA LEU A 123 -3.43 7.37 -5.15
C LEU A 123 -2.28 6.52 -4.61
N LEU A 124 -1.71 5.68 -5.46
CA LEU A 124 -0.59 4.81 -5.12
C LEU A 124 0.64 5.27 -5.91
N ALA A 125 1.76 5.47 -5.22
CA ALA A 125 2.98 5.95 -5.83
C ALA A 125 4.21 5.14 -5.40
N LYS A 126 5.06 4.81 -6.38
CA LYS A 126 6.40 4.26 -6.20
C LYS A 126 7.42 5.20 -6.86
N PRO A 127 8.09 6.09 -6.11
CA PRO A 127 9.11 6.99 -6.63
C PRO A 127 10.19 6.21 -7.41
N GLN A 128 10.40 6.54 -8.68
CA GLN A 128 11.49 6.01 -9.50
C GLN A 128 12.75 6.86 -9.37
N THR A 129 13.00 7.37 -8.17
CA THR A 129 14.22 8.04 -7.77
C THR A 129 15.02 7.12 -6.87
N TYR A 130 16.31 7.38 -6.66
CA TYR A 130 17.01 6.73 -5.55
C TYR A 130 16.42 7.13 -4.21
N MET A 131 16.59 6.27 -3.20
CA MET A 131 15.99 6.41 -1.89
C MET A 131 16.29 7.77 -1.23
N ASN A 132 17.52 8.25 -1.33
CA ASN A 132 17.92 9.56 -0.79
C ASN A 132 17.24 10.75 -1.49
N LEU A 133 16.62 10.54 -2.66
CA LEU A 133 15.96 11.55 -3.47
C LEU A 133 14.43 11.34 -3.54
N SER A 134 13.87 10.43 -2.73
CA SER A 134 12.42 10.15 -2.76
C SER A 134 11.54 11.40 -2.59
N GLY A 135 11.99 12.40 -1.83
CA GLY A 135 11.27 13.65 -1.65
C GLY A 135 11.06 14.45 -2.94
N GLU A 136 11.97 14.34 -3.91
CA GLU A 136 11.84 15.01 -5.22
C GLU A 136 10.63 14.51 -6.02
N SER A 137 10.16 13.31 -5.72
CA SER A 137 8.95 12.74 -6.31
C SER A 137 7.72 13.03 -5.44
N VAL A 138 7.81 12.74 -4.14
CA VAL A 138 6.67 12.83 -3.21
C VAL A 138 6.17 14.26 -3.03
N GLY A 139 7.09 15.23 -2.91
CA GLY A 139 6.74 16.65 -2.71
C GLY A 139 5.88 17.20 -3.84
N PRO A 140 6.35 17.17 -5.10
CA PRO A 140 5.58 17.61 -6.25
C PRO A 140 4.26 16.86 -6.41
N LEU A 141 4.23 15.55 -6.12
CA LEU A 141 3.01 14.76 -6.25
C LEU A 141 1.94 15.17 -5.23
N ALA A 142 2.31 15.38 -3.96
CA ALA A 142 1.39 15.91 -2.96
C ALA A 142 0.89 17.33 -3.30
N ALA A 143 1.78 18.18 -3.83
CA ALA A 143 1.45 19.55 -4.24
C ALA A 143 0.51 19.59 -5.45
N TYR A 144 0.76 18.76 -6.47
CA TYR A 144 -0.05 18.68 -7.69
C TYR A 144 -1.50 18.32 -7.38
N TYR A 145 -1.72 17.33 -6.51
CA TYR A 145 -3.06 16.92 -6.06
C TYR A 145 -3.61 17.78 -4.91
N LYS A 146 -2.91 18.85 -4.51
CA LYS A 146 -3.32 19.78 -3.44
C LYS A 146 -3.70 19.07 -2.14
N LEU A 147 -2.91 18.04 -1.79
CA LEU A 147 -3.18 17.17 -0.66
C LEU A 147 -2.67 17.78 0.65
N PRO A 148 -3.48 17.79 1.72
CA PRO A 148 -2.95 18.03 3.05
C PRO A 148 -2.02 16.86 3.46
N LEU A 149 -0.95 17.15 4.20
CA LEU A 149 -0.01 16.13 4.65
C LEU A 149 -0.65 15.04 5.53
N SER A 150 -1.75 15.37 6.21
CA SER A 150 -2.57 14.41 6.95
C SER A 150 -3.23 13.33 6.08
N ARG A 151 -3.28 13.51 4.75
CA ARG A 151 -3.74 12.50 3.77
C ARG A 151 -2.60 11.81 3.03
N VAL A 152 -1.35 12.06 3.41
CA VAL A 152 -0.18 11.37 2.89
C VAL A 152 0.23 10.27 3.86
N VAL A 153 0.47 9.08 3.32
CA VAL A 153 0.96 7.90 4.03
C VAL A 153 2.25 7.45 3.35
N VAL A 154 3.36 7.51 4.08
CA VAL A 154 4.66 7.05 3.59
C VAL A 154 4.97 5.69 4.21
N ILE A 155 5.15 4.69 3.36
CA ILE A 155 5.43 3.31 3.73
C ILE A 155 6.92 3.05 3.55
N HIS A 156 7.59 2.58 4.62
CA HIS A 156 9.03 2.38 4.62
C HIS A 156 9.46 1.27 5.57
N ASP A 157 10.67 0.75 5.39
CA ASP A 157 11.29 -0.20 6.29
C ASP A 157 11.77 0.44 7.60
N ASP A 158 11.82 -0.37 8.64
CA ASP A 158 12.25 0.03 9.96
C ASP A 158 13.07 -1.04 10.69
N MET A 159 14.32 -0.72 11.00
CA MET A 159 15.23 -1.63 11.71
C MET A 159 14.96 -1.72 13.21
N THR A 160 14.23 -0.75 13.78
CA THR A 160 13.91 -0.75 15.22
C THR A 160 12.76 -1.69 15.56
N LEU A 161 11.94 -2.03 14.57
CA LEU A 161 10.80 -2.92 14.73
C LEU A 161 11.20 -4.36 14.37
N PRO A 162 10.71 -5.37 15.11
CA PRO A 162 10.90 -6.77 14.75
C PRO A 162 10.38 -7.07 13.35
N CYS A 163 11.02 -8.01 12.66
CA CYS A 163 10.63 -8.45 11.32
C CYS A 163 9.13 -8.84 11.27
N GLY A 164 8.39 -8.28 10.32
CA GLY A 164 6.95 -8.52 10.12
C GLY A 164 6.01 -7.69 10.99
N VAL A 165 6.52 -6.83 11.88
CA VAL A 165 5.68 -5.95 12.71
C VAL A 165 5.34 -4.67 11.94
N LEU A 166 4.06 -4.38 11.78
CA LEU A 166 3.56 -3.15 11.17
C LEU A 166 3.20 -2.14 12.26
N ARG A 167 3.60 -0.88 12.08
CA ARG A 167 3.23 0.22 13.00
C ARG A 167 2.86 1.49 12.25
N ILE A 168 1.70 2.02 12.56
CA ILE A 168 1.24 3.31 12.03
C ILE A 168 1.67 4.42 12.99
N GLN A 169 2.20 5.52 12.44
CA GLN A 169 2.52 6.72 13.18
C GLN A 169 2.07 7.97 12.42
N PRO A 170 1.25 8.85 13.03
CA PRO A 170 0.74 10.04 12.35
C PRO A 170 1.79 11.16 12.20
N LYS A 171 2.86 11.11 12.99
CA LYS A 171 3.98 12.06 12.99
C LYS A 171 5.26 11.41 13.49
N GLY A 172 6.42 11.99 13.16
CA GLY A 172 7.71 11.50 13.66
C GLY A 172 8.94 12.08 12.96
N GLY A 173 10.13 11.73 13.45
CA GLY A 173 11.41 12.05 12.80
C GLY A 173 11.73 11.09 11.64
N HIS A 174 12.87 11.26 10.97
CA HIS A 174 13.29 10.33 9.91
C HIS A 174 13.89 9.02 10.45
N GLY A 175 14.25 8.93 11.74
CA GLY A 175 14.76 7.70 12.35
C GLY A 175 15.98 7.12 11.61
N SER A 176 16.90 7.97 11.17
CA SER A 176 18.06 7.63 10.30
C SER A 176 17.74 7.06 8.91
N HIS A 177 16.47 7.01 8.49
CA HIS A 177 16.07 6.55 7.16
C HIS A 177 16.24 7.65 6.11
N ASN A 178 17.04 7.39 5.06
CA ASN A 178 17.39 8.38 4.03
C ASN A 178 16.17 8.85 3.21
N GLY A 179 15.26 7.94 2.86
CA GLY A 179 14.03 8.31 2.15
C GLY A 179 13.12 9.24 2.94
N LEU A 180 12.83 8.93 4.21
CA LEU A 180 12.11 9.85 5.09
C LEU A 180 12.81 11.19 5.26
N LYS A 181 14.15 11.21 5.38
CA LYS A 181 14.92 12.47 5.45
C LYS A 181 14.64 13.32 4.20
N SER A 182 14.67 12.71 3.02
CA SER A 182 14.37 13.37 1.74
C SER A 182 12.93 13.89 1.67
N VAL A 183 11.95 13.09 2.10
CA VAL A 183 10.52 13.46 2.11
C VAL A 183 10.25 14.64 3.05
N ILE A 184 10.78 14.59 4.29
CA ILE A 184 10.61 15.69 5.26
C ILE A 184 11.22 16.99 4.72
N LEU A 185 12.40 16.92 4.08
CA LEU A 185 13.03 18.08 3.45
C LEU A 185 12.10 18.72 2.40
N HIS A 186 11.51 17.91 1.52
CA HIS A 186 10.61 18.39 0.46
C HIS A 186 9.24 18.82 0.97
N PHE A 187 8.85 18.40 2.17
CA PHE A 187 7.71 18.94 2.91
C PHE A 187 8.07 20.18 3.74
N ARG A 188 9.15 20.88 3.37
CA ARG A 188 9.62 22.11 4.04
C ARG A 188 9.89 21.90 5.53
N GLY A 189 10.39 20.72 5.89
CA GLY A 189 10.68 20.33 7.28
C GLY A 189 9.46 19.81 8.05
N ASN A 190 8.26 19.77 7.46
CA ASN A 190 7.06 19.29 8.14
C ASN A 190 7.11 17.77 8.39
N ARG A 191 6.79 17.38 9.62
CA ARG A 191 6.84 16.00 10.12
C ARG A 191 5.46 15.39 10.40
N GLU A 192 4.40 16.17 10.21
CA GLU A 192 3.00 15.83 10.47
C GLU A 192 2.35 15.15 9.25
N PHE A 193 2.92 14.00 8.87
CA PHE A 193 2.35 13.10 7.86
C PHE A 193 2.41 11.66 8.35
N ASN A 194 1.46 10.85 7.89
CA ASN A 194 1.33 9.49 8.36
C ASN A 194 2.42 8.59 7.78
N ARG A 195 2.83 7.62 8.58
CA ARG A 195 3.89 6.66 8.24
C ARG A 195 3.40 5.27 8.58
N LEU A 196 3.63 4.36 7.66
CA LEU A 196 3.52 2.93 7.91
C LEU A 196 4.92 2.36 7.98
N ARG A 197 5.33 2.02 9.20
CA ARG A 197 6.64 1.45 9.50
C ARG A 197 6.53 -0.06 9.38
N ILE A 198 7.33 -0.65 8.50
CA ILE A 198 7.41 -2.10 8.31
C ILE A 198 8.69 -2.60 8.96
N GLY A 199 8.55 -3.39 10.03
CA GLY A 199 9.69 -3.93 10.74
C GLY A 199 10.46 -4.94 9.89
N ILE A 200 11.76 -4.71 9.76
CA ILE A 200 12.71 -5.59 9.06
C ILE A 200 13.71 -6.26 10.01
N GLY A 201 13.66 -5.89 11.30
CA GLY A 201 14.62 -6.33 12.31
C GLY A 201 15.96 -5.61 12.23
N ARG A 202 16.86 -5.97 13.15
CA ARG A 202 18.21 -5.41 13.21
C ARG A 202 19.20 -6.24 12.40
N PRO A 203 20.28 -5.64 11.89
CA PRO A 203 21.37 -6.39 11.29
C PRO A 203 21.94 -7.40 12.30
N PRO A 204 22.25 -8.63 11.87
CA PRO A 204 22.85 -9.64 12.74
C PRO A 204 24.31 -9.29 13.05
N GLY A 205 24.71 -9.44 14.32
CA GLY A 205 26.08 -9.22 14.75
C GLY A 205 26.59 -7.80 14.45
N GLN A 206 27.76 -7.71 13.81
CA GLN A 206 28.42 -6.45 13.42
C GLN A 206 28.21 -6.09 11.93
N MET A 207 27.22 -6.67 11.27
CA MET A 207 26.95 -6.37 9.86
C MET A 207 26.65 -4.88 9.66
N ASP A 208 27.21 -4.29 8.60
CA ASP A 208 26.91 -2.91 8.21
C ASP A 208 25.41 -2.73 7.91
N PRO A 209 24.73 -1.74 8.52
CA PRO A 209 23.32 -1.49 8.27
C PRO A 209 22.99 -1.26 6.79
N LYS A 210 23.86 -0.61 6.00
CA LYS A 210 23.56 -0.38 4.57
C LYS A 210 23.57 -1.69 3.79
N ALA A 211 24.56 -2.55 4.05
CA ALA A 211 24.60 -3.89 3.45
C ALA A 211 23.35 -4.71 3.82
N PHE A 212 22.92 -4.68 5.08
CA PHE A 212 21.71 -5.38 5.54
C PHE A 212 20.44 -4.94 4.79
N LEU A 213 20.29 -3.63 4.56
CA LEU A 213 19.16 -3.05 3.84
C LEU A 213 19.08 -3.47 2.37
N LEU A 214 20.24 -3.62 1.72
CA LEU A 214 20.35 -3.98 0.30
C LEU A 214 20.33 -5.49 0.05
N GLN A 215 20.27 -6.30 1.11
CA GLN A 215 20.09 -7.74 1.00
C GLN A 215 18.60 -8.12 0.94
N MET A 216 18.31 -9.27 0.35
CA MET A 216 16.98 -9.87 0.38
C MET A 216 16.67 -10.47 1.78
N PHE A 217 15.40 -10.69 2.05
CA PHE A 217 14.99 -11.46 3.23
C PHE A 217 15.41 -12.92 3.07
N ASN A 218 15.91 -13.52 4.16
CA ASN A 218 16.13 -14.98 4.19
C ASN A 218 14.78 -15.69 4.12
N ALA A 219 14.72 -16.89 3.55
CA ALA A 219 13.46 -17.64 3.35
C ALA A 219 12.58 -17.71 4.61
N THR A 220 13.18 -17.97 5.79
CA THR A 220 12.48 -18.00 7.08
C THR A 220 11.92 -16.64 7.52
N ALA A 221 12.60 -15.54 7.19
CA ALA A 221 12.14 -14.19 7.47
C ALA A 221 11.04 -13.76 6.49
N GLN A 222 11.14 -14.20 5.23
CA GLN A 222 10.11 -14.00 4.22
C GLN A 222 8.80 -14.69 4.63
N GLU A 223 8.90 -15.92 5.14
CA GLU A 223 7.74 -16.67 5.64
C GLU A 223 7.08 -15.99 6.85
N LYS A 224 7.86 -15.45 7.80
CA LYS A 224 7.33 -14.63 8.90
C LYS A 224 6.70 -13.32 8.41
N HIS A 225 7.24 -12.70 7.36
CA HIS A 225 6.66 -11.51 6.72
C HIS A 225 5.26 -11.77 6.18
N TYR A 226 5.02 -12.92 5.55
CA TYR A 226 3.71 -13.30 5.01
C TYR A 226 2.76 -13.85 6.09
N GLN A 227 3.25 -14.67 7.02
CA GLN A 227 2.43 -15.36 8.02
C GLN A 227 1.88 -14.43 9.11
N ARG A 228 2.63 -13.38 9.52
CA ARG A 228 2.19 -12.49 10.62
C ARG A 228 1.28 -11.34 10.19
N GLY A 229 1.29 -10.97 8.91
CA GLY A 229 0.23 -10.13 8.33
C GLY A 229 -1.15 -10.81 8.36
N LEU A 230 -1.18 -12.15 8.50
CA LEU A 230 -2.39 -12.95 8.61
C LEU A 230 -2.92 -13.10 10.05
N LEU A 231 -2.08 -12.83 11.07
CA LEU A 231 -2.35 -13.15 12.49
C LEU A 231 -2.76 -11.94 13.34
N LEU A 232 -2.96 -10.77 12.73
CA LEU A 232 -3.58 -9.60 13.40
C LEU A 232 -5.05 -9.43 12.97
N GLY A 233 -5.78 -10.55 12.93
CA GLY A 233 -7.24 -10.59 12.87
C GLY A 233 -7.87 -10.45 14.26
#